data_AF-A0A519TH77-F1
#
_entry.id   AF-A0A519TH77-F1
#
_cell.length_a   1.000
_cell.length_b   1.000
_cell.length_c   1.000
_cell.angle_alpha   90.00
_cell.angle_beta   90.00
_cell.angle_gamma   90.00
#
_symmetry.space_group_name_H-M   'P 1'
#
loop_
_entity.id
_entity.type
_entity.pdbx_description
1 polymer ?
#
loop_
_entity_poly.entity_id
_entity_poly.type
_entity_poly.pdbx_seq_one_letter_code
_entity_poly.pdbx_strand_id
1 'polypeptide(L)' 'DLRRPLKQKNVFEFTDYDVTIITLLSQGTLQKDIPVYLQQHSIKPTGLSSVEKRLAAIRDSLDFSKNEQLVAYCKDFGII' A
#
# COMPACT_ATOMS: atom_id res chain seq x y z
N ASP A 1 -27.59 5.66 11.96
CA ASP A 1 -26.41 6.29 12.57
C ASP A 1 -25.37 5.22 12.86
N LEU A 2 -24.28 5.14 12.10
CA LEU A 2 -23.11 4.30 12.44
C LEU A 2 -21.84 4.93 11.83
N ARG A 3 -21.55 6.18 12.21
CA ARG A 3 -20.21 6.76 12.04
C ARG A 3 -19.31 6.09 13.07
N ARG A 4 -18.67 4.98 12.70
CA ARG A 4 -17.65 4.36 13.55
C ARG A 4 -16.50 5.36 13.68
N PRO A 5 -16.08 5.73 14.89
CA PRO A 5 -15.00 6.67 15.08
C PRO A 5 -13.75 6.04 14.46
N LEU A 6 -13.19 6.75 13.47
CA LEU A 6 -11.87 6.54 12.89
C LEU A 6 -10.91 6.37 14.07
N LYS A 7 -10.59 5.11 14.39
CA LYS A 7 -9.60 4.76 15.43
C LYS A 7 -8.24 5.14 14.84
N GLN A 8 -7.99 6.43 14.92
CA GLN A 8 -6.71 7.09 14.79
C GLN A 8 -5.72 6.35 15.69
N LYS A 9 -4.87 5.48 15.12
CA LYS A 9 -3.68 4.98 15.84
C LYS A 9 -2.54 4.36 15.05
N ASN A 10 -2.61 4.24 13.72
CA ASN A 10 -1.43 3.86 12.94
C ASN A 10 -1.16 4.92 11.87
N VAL A 11 -0.52 6.02 12.27
CA VAL A 11 0.14 6.95 11.33
C VAL A 11 1.37 6.21 10.80
N PHE A 12 1.14 5.20 9.95
CA PHE A 12 2.22 4.64 9.16
C PHE A 12 2.67 5.74 8.20
N GLU A 13 3.93 6.13 8.31
CA GLU A 13 4.52 7.11 7.40
C GLU A 13 4.72 6.45 6.03
N PHE A 14 3.73 6.59 5.16
CA PHE A 14 3.84 6.15 3.78
C PHE A 14 4.87 7.02 3.07
N THR A 15 5.90 6.39 2.52
CA THR A 15 6.78 7.05 1.57
C THR A 15 6.09 7.17 0.21
N ASP A 16 6.54 8.08 -0.65
CA ASP A 16 6.04 8.21 -2.03
C ASP A 16 6.03 6.86 -2.79
N TYR A 17 7.04 6.03 -2.51
CA TYR A 17 7.13 4.67 -3.00
C TYR A 17 6.00 3.77 -2.49
N ASP A 18 5.67 3.84 -1.21
CA ASP A 18 4.56 3.06 -0.62
C ASP A 18 3.22 3.49 -1.19
N VAL A 19 2.97 4.79 -1.25
CA VAL A 19 1.75 5.37 -1.83
C VAL A 19 1.60 4.89 -3.26
N THR A 20 2.68 4.91 -4.05
CA THR A 20 2.66 4.42 -5.44
C THR A 20 2.24 2.94 -5.51
N ILE A 21 2.87 2.07 -4.73
CA ILE A 21 2.56 0.63 -4.71
C ILE A 21 1.09 0.39 -4.32
N ILE A 22 0.62 1.08 -3.29
CA ILE A 22 -0.74 0.92 -2.78
C ILE A 22 -1.76 1.47 -3.78
N THR A 23 -1.44 2.58 -4.45
CA THR A 23 -2.26 3.15 -5.52
C THR A 23 -2.44 2.13 -6.65
N LEU A 24 -1.35 1.49 -7.07
CA LEU A 24 -1.39 0.42 -8.08
C LEU A 24 -2.24 -0.75 -7.61
N LEU A 25 -2.08 -1.21 -6.37
CA LEU A 25 -2.95 -2.25 -5.79
C LEU A 25 -4.42 -1.85 -5.79
N SER A 26 -4.74 -0.59 -5.48
CA SER A 26 -6.10 -0.06 -5.49
C SER A 26 -6.70 0.02 -6.91
N GLN A 27 -5.86 0.25 -7.91
CA GLN A 27 -6.24 0.21 -9.32
C GLN A 27 -6.44 -1.22 -9.85
N GLY A 28 -6.15 -2.25 -9.04
CA GLY A 28 -6.27 -3.66 -9.43
C GLY A 28 -4.98 -4.25 -10.00
N THR A 29 -3.85 -3.54 -9.92
CA THR A 29 -2.55 -4.09 -10.29
C THR A 29 -2.13 -5.16 -9.28
N LEU A 30 -1.69 -6.31 -9.77
CA LEU A 30 -1.20 -7.40 -8.91
C LEU A 30 0.22 -7.10 -8.43
N GLN A 31 0.59 -7.60 -7.23
CA GLN A 31 1.93 -7.40 -6.66
C GLN A 31 3.08 -7.77 -7.60
N LYS A 32 2.90 -8.81 -8.43
CA LYS A 32 3.88 -9.26 -9.41
C LYS A 32 4.09 -8.29 -10.57
N ASP A 33 3.10 -7.45 -10.87
CA ASP A 33 3.11 -6.48 -11.98
C ASP A 33 3.59 -5.09 -11.51
N ILE A 34 3.44 -4.77 -10.22
CA ILE A 34 3.98 -3.54 -9.61
C ILE A 34 5.47 -3.29 -9.90
N PRO A 35 6.41 -4.26 -9.74
CA PRO A 35 7.82 -4.02 -10.05
C PRO A 35 8.05 -3.65 -11.52
N VAL A 36 7.22 -4.15 -12.45
CA VAL A 36 7.28 -3.79 -13.87
C VAL A 36 6.89 -2.33 -14.05
N TYR A 37 5.80 -1.89 -13.43
CA TYR A 37 5.38 -0.49 -13.45
C TYR A 37 6.44 0.44 -12.86
N LEU A 38 6.99 0.08 -11.70
CA LEU A 38 8.06 0.85 -11.05
C LEU A 38 9.29 0.98 -11.97
N GLN A 39 9.65 -0.10 -12.68
CA GLN A 39 10.74 -0.07 -13.64
C GLN A 39 10.46 0.85 -14.83
N GLN A 40 9.26 0.82 -15.38
CA GLN A 40 8.85 1.73 -16.47
C GLN A 40 8.85 3.19 -16.03
N HIS A 41 8.47 3.47 -14.79
CA HIS A 41 8.46 4.81 -14.21
C HIS A 41 9.80 5.23 -13.59
N SER A 42 10.87 4.41 -13.73
CA SER A 42 12.19 4.65 -13.13
C SER A 42 12.18 4.83 -11.61
N ILE A 43 11.21 4.24 -10.92
CA ILE A 43 11.04 4.28 -9.47
C ILE A 43 11.82 3.12 -8.86
N LYS A 44 12.86 3.42 -8.08
CA LYS A 44 13.70 2.40 -7.41
C LYS A 44 13.35 2.30 -5.93
N PRO A 45 13.41 1.09 -5.35
CA PRO A 45 13.83 -0.19 -5.95
C PRO A 45 12.73 -0.87 -6.79
N THR A 46 13.10 -1.47 -7.92
CA THR A 46 12.16 -2.19 -8.83
C THR A 46 12.13 -3.70 -8.61
N GLY A 47 12.91 -4.20 -7.64
CA GLY A 47 12.98 -5.64 -7.37
C GLY A 47 11.66 -6.16 -6.82
N LEU A 48 11.17 -7.27 -7.37
CA LEU A 48 9.94 -7.92 -6.89
C LEU A 48 10.04 -8.21 -5.38
N SER A 49 11.17 -8.74 -4.91
CA SER A 49 11.43 -8.95 -3.48
C SER A 49 11.41 -7.66 -2.66
N SER A 50 11.84 -6.53 -3.22
CA SER A 50 11.80 -5.22 -2.54
C SER A 50 10.36 -4.73 -2.37
N VAL A 51 9.54 -4.85 -3.42
CA VAL A 51 8.11 -4.51 -3.38
C VAL A 51 7.37 -5.40 -2.38
N GLU A 52 7.59 -6.72 -2.44
CA GLU A 52 6.96 -7.69 -1.53
C GLU A 52 7.33 -7.43 -0.08
N LYS A 53 8.63 -7.22 0.21
CA LYS A 53 9.10 -6.87 1.56
C LYS A 53 8.48 -5.56 2.03
N ARG A 54 8.38 -4.56 1.15
CA ARG A 54 7.77 -3.28 1.49
C ARG A 54 6.29 -3.44 1.80
N LEU A 55 5.54 -4.15 0.96
CA LEU A 55 4.13 -4.46 1.21
C LEU A 55 3.91 -5.31 2.45
N ALA A 56 4.79 -6.27 2.72
CA ALA A 56 4.76 -7.04 3.95
C ALA A 56 5.00 -6.14 5.17
N ALA A 57 5.98 -5.24 5.11
CA ALA A 57 6.28 -4.30 6.19
C ALA A 57 5.13 -3.31 6.45
N ILE A 58 4.50 -2.77 5.40
CA ILE A 58 3.32 -1.91 5.52
C ILE A 58 2.18 -2.68 6.17
N ARG A 59 1.91 -3.89 5.68
CA ARG A 59 0.88 -4.79 6.22
C ARG A 59 1.11 -5.11 7.68
N ASP A 60 2.34 -5.49 8.04
CA ASP A 60 2.74 -5.80 9.42
C ASP A 60 2.59 -4.57 10.32
N SER A 61 3.03 -3.39 9.86
CA SER A 61 2.91 -2.14 10.62
C SER A 61 1.46 -1.66 10.80
N LEU A 62 0.56 -2.06 9.92
CA LEU A 62 -0.87 -1.75 9.98
C LEU A 62 -1.71 -2.91 10.53
N ASP A 63 -1.08 -4.03 10.90
CA ASP A 63 -1.73 -5.26 11.34
C ASP A 63 -2.75 -5.80 10.32
N PHE A 64 -2.41 -5.73 9.02
CA PHE A 64 -3.23 -6.21 7.91
C PHE A 64 -2.73 -7.53 7.35
N SER A 65 -3.61 -8.51 7.26
CA SER A 65 -3.27 -9.79 6.62
C SER A 65 -3.53 -9.79 5.11
N LYS A 66 -4.42 -8.91 4.62
CA LYS A 66 -4.85 -8.88 3.22
C LYS A 66 -4.57 -7.53 2.56
N ASN A 67 -4.21 -7.57 1.28
CA ASN A 67 -4.07 -6.38 0.44
C ASN A 67 -5.38 -5.59 0.34
N GLU A 68 -6.52 -6.27 0.37
CA GLU A 68 -7.84 -5.63 0.36
C GLU A 68 -8.04 -4.71 1.57
N GLN A 69 -7.59 -5.14 2.76
CA GLN A 69 -7.65 -4.32 3.99
C GLN A 69 -6.74 -3.10 3.87
N LEU A 70 -5.54 -3.28 3.31
CA LEU A 70 -4.60 -2.19 3.06
C LEU A 70 -5.18 -1.14 2.10
N VAL A 71 -5.78 -1.57 0.99
CA VAL A 71 -6.42 -0.69 0.00
C VAL A 71 -7.62 0.04 0.61
N ALA A 72 -8.49 -0.68 1.33
CA ALA A 72 -9.65 -0.08 2.00
C ALA A 72 -9.21 0.97 3.03
N TYR A 73 -8.17 0.67 3.81
CA TYR A 73 -7.56 1.62 4.74
C TYR A 73 -7.05 2.87 4.01
N CYS A 74 -6.29 2.71 2.92
CA CYS A 74 -5.75 3.88 2.23
C CYS A 74 -6.82 4.77 1.59
N LYS A 75 -7.95 4.19 1.14
CA LYS A 75 -9.12 4.94 0.69
C LYS A 75 -9.86 5.66 1.83
N ASP A 76 -10.10 4.96 2.94
CA ASP A 76 -10.83 5.52 4.09
C ASP A 76 -10.06 6.68 4.74
N PHE A 77 -8.73 6.61 4.70
CA PHE A 77 -7.81 7.62 5.24
C PHE A 77 -7.46 8.74 4.25
N GLY A 78 -7.93 8.67 2.99
CA GLY A 78 -7.64 9.67 1.95
C GLY A 78 -6.17 9.73 1.53
N ILE A 79 -5.45 8.62 1.65
CA ILE A 79 -4.07 8.47 1.16
C ILE A 79 -4.07 8.33 -0.37
N ILE A 80 -5.15 7.75 -0.93
CA ILE A 80 -5.39 7.55 -2.37
C ILE A 80 -6.85 7.85 -2.76
#